data_AF-A0A081DEN7-F1
#
_entry.id   AF-A0A081DEN7-F1
#
_cell.length_a   1.000
_cell.length_b   1.000
_cell.length_c   1.000
_cell.angle_alpha   90.00
_cell.angle_beta   90.00
_cell.angle_gamma   90.00
#
_symmetry.space_group_name_H-M   'P 1'
#
loop_
_entity.id
_entity.type
_entity.pdbx_description
1 polymer ?
#
loop_
_entity_poly.entity_id
_entity_poly.type
_entity_poly.pdbx_seq_one_letter_code
_entity_poly.pdbx_strand_id
1 'polypeptide(L)'
;MKFIYLRIKSFFNSITGSIAFYPTLYAVLALGFAFLMKWLESIGISRYLQNSFSPPLVVNDIETARNILTTLIAGGISILVFSFSMVMLLLSQAATNYSPRVLPSLISNKTHQVILGGAFLSSIIYNIITIIGIEPSGKDYQIPGFSVLIGIITALIALAAFVYFIHSISTSIQINNILNNIYQNSKSQLETEIEHDNGKKEFPDSKNWKTYNSIQSGTIQNISSTSLKSYCADNDIQLEILFHKGEYLIMDSPLFKCNKELDKEEIDEILKNFLYQESEIVKDNYVLGFKQITEIGIKAMSPGINDPGTAINTINFLTDLFAIRLKKSDHSIIMNDNKPILKLSIIPFDHFMHNIVAPYRNYCSHDFTVMMSLIQMMNRLKKCKNLSNDNKAALDHQLKLMMHDAENGIKNPADLKILKSTIDS
;
A
#
# COMPACT_ATOMS: atom_id res chain seq x y z
N MET A 1 -9.25 25.99 -1.13
CA MET A 1 -7.92 25.53 -0.66
C MET A 1 -7.83 24.02 -0.37
N LYS A 2 -8.85 23.36 0.20
CA LYS A 2 -8.80 21.92 0.55
C LYS A 2 -8.86 20.94 -0.64
N PHE A 3 -9.50 21.33 -1.75
CA PHE A 3 -9.48 20.57 -3.02
C PHE A 3 -8.06 20.43 -3.60
N ILE A 4 -7.33 21.55 -3.64
CA ILE A 4 -5.91 21.56 -4.02
C ILE A 4 -5.11 20.67 -3.08
N TYR A 5 -5.36 20.71 -1.77
CA TYR A 5 -4.69 19.85 -0.81
C TYR A 5 -4.91 18.35 -1.08
N LEU A 6 -6.11 17.91 -1.44
CA LEU A 6 -6.36 16.49 -1.74
C LEU A 6 -5.79 16.05 -3.09
N ARG A 7 -5.81 16.92 -4.09
CA ARG A 7 -5.16 16.65 -5.38
C ARG A 7 -3.64 16.65 -5.22
N ILE A 8 -3.08 17.58 -4.44
CA ILE A 8 -1.68 17.58 -4.01
C ILE A 8 -1.38 16.35 -3.18
N LYS A 9 -2.25 15.90 -2.27
CA LYS A 9 -2.04 14.70 -1.45
C LYS A 9 -2.08 13.43 -2.29
N SER A 10 -3.02 13.31 -3.23
CA SER A 10 -3.10 12.19 -4.18
C SER A 10 -1.91 12.19 -5.13
N PHE A 11 -1.49 13.37 -5.61
CA PHE A 11 -0.31 13.56 -6.45
C PHE A 11 0.98 13.28 -5.67
N PHE A 12 1.11 13.75 -4.43
CA PHE A 12 2.22 13.43 -3.52
C PHE A 12 2.23 11.95 -3.20
N ASN A 13 1.08 11.31 -2.94
CA ASN A 13 1.02 9.87 -2.71
C ASN A 13 1.44 9.08 -3.97
N SER A 14 1.08 9.56 -5.16
CA SER A 14 1.50 8.97 -6.43
C SER A 14 3.01 9.15 -6.67
N ILE A 15 3.55 10.33 -6.37
CA ILE A 15 4.98 10.64 -6.54
C ILE A 15 5.85 9.96 -5.47
N THR A 16 5.45 10.02 -4.21
CA THR A 16 6.16 9.34 -3.10
C THR A 16 6.05 7.82 -3.19
N GLY A 17 5.03 7.31 -3.89
CA GLY A 17 4.92 5.90 -4.27
C GLY A 17 5.88 5.48 -5.39
N SER A 18 6.51 6.43 -6.09
CA SER A 18 7.50 6.14 -7.12
C SER A 18 8.83 5.69 -6.53
N ILE A 19 9.46 4.72 -7.19
CA ILE A 19 10.80 4.20 -6.85
C ILE A 19 11.84 5.32 -6.83
N ALA A 20 11.69 6.28 -7.74
CA ALA A 20 12.73 7.26 -8.04
C ALA A 20 12.67 8.50 -7.14
N PHE A 21 11.54 8.80 -6.50
CA PHE A 21 11.35 10.09 -5.85
C PHE A 21 12.32 10.32 -4.69
N TYR A 22 12.32 9.43 -3.69
CA TYR A 22 13.21 9.55 -2.54
C TYR A 22 14.70 9.45 -2.93
N PRO A 23 15.13 8.49 -3.79
CA PRO A 23 16.51 8.48 -4.29
C PRO A 23 16.93 9.77 -4.99
N THR A 24 16.05 10.35 -5.82
CA THR A 24 16.34 11.62 -6.49
C THR A 24 16.46 12.77 -5.48
N LEU A 25 15.57 12.82 -4.49
CA LEU A 25 15.63 13.82 -3.42
C LEU A 25 16.95 13.73 -2.65
N TYR A 26 17.35 12.52 -2.25
CA TYR A 26 18.63 12.30 -1.57
C TYR A 26 19.83 12.65 -2.45
N ALA A 27 19.79 12.34 -3.75
CA ALA A 27 20.83 12.71 -4.69
C ALA A 27 21.00 14.25 -4.78
N VAL A 28 19.90 14.99 -4.83
CA VAL A 28 19.92 16.47 -4.85
C VAL A 28 20.48 17.02 -3.53
N LEU A 29 20.07 16.46 -2.39
CA LEU A 29 20.61 16.85 -1.08
C LEU A 29 22.11 16.55 -0.96
N ALA A 30 22.56 15.41 -1.46
CA ALA A 30 23.97 15.02 -1.46
C ALA A 30 24.82 15.92 -2.36
N LEU A 31 24.29 16.31 -3.54
CA LEU A 31 24.93 17.30 -4.40
C LEU A 31 25.09 18.64 -3.67
N GLY A 32 24.01 19.15 -3.07
CA GLY A 32 24.06 20.39 -2.30
C GLY A 32 25.06 20.33 -1.14
N PHE A 33 25.07 19.21 -0.41
CA PHE A 33 26.02 18.97 0.68
C PHE A 33 27.47 18.90 0.19
N ALA A 34 27.73 18.27 -0.95
CA ALA A 34 29.07 18.19 -1.52
C ALA A 34 29.60 19.56 -1.97
N PHE A 35 28.75 20.40 -2.58
CA PHE A 35 29.11 21.79 -2.91
C PHE A 35 29.35 22.63 -1.65
N LEU A 36 28.54 22.45 -0.60
CA LEU A 36 28.77 23.09 0.70
C LEU A 36 30.12 22.69 1.28
N MET A 37 30.47 21.41 1.25
CA MET A 37 31.77 20.92 1.71
C MET A 37 32.91 21.50 0.89
N LYS A 38 32.78 21.55 -0.44
CA LYS A 38 33.76 22.21 -1.31
C LYS A 38 33.97 23.69 -0.93
N TRP A 39 32.88 24.41 -0.64
CA TRP A 39 32.97 25.79 -0.17
C TRP A 39 33.65 25.91 1.20
N LEU A 40 33.33 25.03 2.16
CA LEU A 40 34.00 25.00 3.47
C LEU A 40 35.50 24.70 3.36
N GLU A 41 35.89 23.79 2.45
CA GLU A 41 37.30 23.51 2.16
C GLU A 41 38.01 24.75 1.61
N SER A 42 37.35 25.53 0.75
CA SER A 42 37.92 26.78 0.21
C SER A 42 38.17 27.85 1.29
N ILE A 43 37.46 27.79 2.41
CA ILE A 43 37.64 28.69 3.57
C ILE A 43 38.76 28.19 4.51
N GLY A 44 39.30 27.00 4.27
CA GLY A 44 40.42 26.47 5.05
C GLY A 44 40.00 25.54 6.20
N ILE A 45 38.79 24.94 6.15
CA ILE A 45 38.30 24.11 7.27
C ILE A 45 39.20 22.91 7.57
N SER A 46 39.80 22.28 6.54
CA SER A 46 40.76 21.19 6.76
C SER A 46 42.02 21.67 7.50
N ARG A 47 42.54 22.87 7.21
CA ARG A 47 43.69 23.45 7.94
C ARG A 47 43.34 23.79 9.38
N TYR A 48 42.17 24.39 9.61
CA TYR A 48 41.69 24.70 10.97
C TYR A 48 41.56 23.44 11.82
N LEU A 49 40.97 22.37 11.24
CA LEU A 49 40.80 21.11 11.92
C LEU A 49 42.12 20.40 12.15
N GLN A 50 43.00 20.25 11.16
CA GLN A 50 44.33 19.63 11.33
C GLN A 50 45.16 20.27 12.45
N ASN A 51 45.04 21.60 12.62
CA ASN A 51 45.77 22.34 13.66
C ASN A 51 45.11 22.22 15.05
N SER A 52 43.78 22.02 15.12
CA SER A 52 43.03 22.01 16.39
C SER A 52 42.78 20.60 16.93
N PHE A 53 42.55 19.65 16.03
CA PHE A 53 42.39 18.23 16.26
C PHE A 53 43.39 17.56 15.33
N SER A 54 44.29 16.74 15.85
CA SER A 54 45.18 15.93 15.03
C SER A 54 44.64 14.49 14.96
N PRO A 55 43.47 14.21 14.31
CA PRO A 55 43.02 12.84 14.23
C PRO A 55 43.96 12.08 13.30
N PRO A 56 44.48 10.91 13.70
CA PRO A 56 45.37 10.07 12.89
C PRO A 56 44.74 9.51 11.60
N LEU A 57 43.48 9.88 11.32
CA LEU A 57 42.67 9.43 10.19
C LEU A 57 42.60 10.45 9.03
N VAL A 58 43.22 11.63 9.16
CA VAL A 58 43.22 12.64 8.08
C VAL A 58 44.28 12.26 7.04
N VAL A 59 43.82 11.98 5.82
CA VAL A 59 44.68 11.65 4.69
C VAL A 59 45.43 12.90 4.25
N ASN A 60 46.77 12.84 4.31
CA ASN A 60 47.67 13.95 3.98
C ASN A 60 48.36 13.79 2.62
N ASP A 61 47.96 12.78 1.83
CA ASP A 61 48.51 12.50 0.51
C ASP A 61 47.41 12.47 -0.57
N ILE A 62 47.66 13.13 -1.69
CA ILE A 62 46.69 13.34 -2.77
C ILE A 62 46.40 12.05 -3.50
N GLU A 63 47.45 11.28 -3.79
CA GLU A 63 47.32 10.02 -4.52
C GLU A 63 46.55 9.01 -3.68
N THR A 64 46.85 8.93 -2.39
CA THR A 64 46.10 8.15 -1.40
C THR A 64 44.64 8.59 -1.33
N ALA A 65 44.35 9.90 -1.24
CA ALA A 65 42.98 10.41 -1.23
C ALA A 65 42.21 10.05 -2.52
N ARG A 66 42.83 10.24 -3.69
CA ARG A 66 42.25 9.90 -4.99
C ARG A 66 41.99 8.40 -5.11
N ASN A 67 42.94 7.56 -4.67
CA ASN A 67 42.81 6.12 -4.69
C ASN A 67 41.70 5.63 -3.76
N ILE A 68 41.60 6.18 -2.54
CA ILE A 68 40.51 5.88 -1.61
C ILE A 68 39.18 6.27 -2.24
N LEU A 69 39.01 7.52 -2.67
CA LEU A 69 37.74 7.99 -3.25
C LEU A 69 37.33 7.18 -4.48
N THR A 70 38.27 6.87 -5.38
CA THR A 70 38.00 6.05 -6.58
C THR A 70 37.56 4.64 -6.19
N THR A 71 38.21 4.04 -5.19
CA THR A 71 37.84 2.72 -4.66
C THR A 71 36.45 2.74 -4.03
N LEU A 72 36.12 3.78 -3.25
CA LEU A 72 34.81 3.96 -2.62
C LEU A 72 33.70 4.18 -3.67
N ILE A 73 33.97 4.94 -4.73
CA ILE A 73 33.04 5.14 -5.84
C ILE A 73 32.77 3.82 -6.56
N ALA A 74 33.82 3.09 -6.95
CA ALA A 74 33.69 1.81 -7.66
C ALA A 74 32.98 0.74 -6.81
N GLY A 75 33.35 0.63 -5.53
CA GLY A 75 32.68 -0.27 -4.57
C GLY A 75 31.22 0.13 -4.32
N GLY A 76 30.95 1.43 -4.19
CA GLY A 76 29.61 1.97 -4.02
C GLY A 76 28.70 1.67 -5.22
N ILE A 77 29.19 1.88 -6.45
CA ILE A 77 28.45 1.53 -7.68
C ILE A 77 28.13 0.04 -7.72
N SER A 78 29.09 -0.82 -7.35
CA SER A 78 28.89 -2.27 -7.31
C SER A 78 27.78 -2.67 -6.33
N ILE A 79 27.79 -2.11 -5.11
CA ILE A 79 26.73 -2.31 -4.11
C ILE A 79 25.38 -1.80 -4.63
N LEU A 80 25.33 -0.63 -5.24
CA LEU A 80 24.11 -0.04 -5.79
C LEU A 80 23.49 -0.94 -6.88
N VAL A 81 24.29 -1.39 -7.84
CA VAL A 81 23.84 -2.28 -8.94
C VAL A 81 23.36 -3.62 -8.40
N PHE A 82 24.11 -4.22 -7.47
CA PHE A 82 23.70 -5.46 -6.81
C PHE A 82 22.37 -5.28 -6.06
N SER A 83 22.22 -4.19 -5.31
CA SER A 83 21.00 -3.91 -4.56
C SER A 83 19.78 -3.67 -5.45
N PHE A 84 19.91 -2.95 -6.56
CA PHE A 84 18.84 -2.82 -7.55
C PHE A 84 18.49 -4.17 -8.18
N SER A 85 19.49 -4.98 -8.52
CA SER A 85 19.28 -6.32 -9.09
C SER A 85 18.52 -7.22 -8.13
N MET A 86 18.87 -7.17 -6.84
CA MET A 86 18.15 -7.90 -5.79
C MET A 86 16.70 -7.44 -5.73
N VAL A 87 16.41 -6.13 -5.65
CA VAL A 87 15.03 -5.61 -5.65
C VAL A 87 14.25 -6.11 -6.86
N MET A 88 14.81 -6.01 -8.07
CA MET A 88 14.15 -6.48 -9.29
C MET A 88 13.86 -7.98 -9.27
N LEU A 89 14.80 -8.80 -8.75
CA LEU A 89 14.58 -10.23 -8.54
C LEU A 89 13.39 -10.49 -7.62
N LEU A 90 13.24 -9.70 -6.54
CA LEU A 90 12.09 -9.84 -5.63
C LEU A 90 10.79 -9.49 -6.30
N LEU A 91 10.77 -8.44 -7.12
CA LEU A 91 9.56 -8.05 -7.85
C LEU A 91 9.15 -9.15 -8.80
N SER A 92 10.11 -9.75 -9.51
CA SER A 92 9.84 -10.90 -10.35
C SER A 92 9.29 -12.07 -9.53
N GLN A 93 9.89 -12.40 -8.39
CA GLN A 93 9.42 -13.50 -7.54
C GLN A 93 8.03 -13.25 -6.95
N ALA A 94 7.76 -12.04 -6.45
CA ALA A 94 6.46 -11.70 -5.87
C ALA A 94 5.36 -11.69 -6.94
N ALA A 95 5.65 -11.21 -8.15
CA ALA A 95 4.73 -11.27 -9.29
C ALA A 95 4.39 -12.73 -9.66
N THR A 96 5.40 -13.59 -9.67
CA THR A 96 5.25 -15.01 -10.05
C THR A 96 4.57 -15.83 -8.95
N ASN A 97 4.92 -15.65 -7.68
CA ASN A 97 4.47 -16.54 -6.59
C ASN A 97 3.24 -16.04 -5.84
N TYR A 98 2.97 -14.73 -5.81
CA TYR A 98 1.94 -14.16 -4.93
C TYR A 98 0.84 -13.44 -5.71
N SER A 99 1.00 -12.15 -6.02
CA SER A 99 0.10 -11.43 -6.93
C SER A 99 0.84 -10.23 -7.51
N PRO A 100 0.68 -9.94 -8.82
CA PRO A 100 1.21 -8.70 -9.39
C PRO A 100 0.70 -7.45 -8.65
N ARG A 101 -0.45 -7.52 -7.98
CA ARG A 101 -1.03 -6.40 -7.22
C ARG A 101 -0.29 -6.09 -5.92
N VAL A 102 0.58 -6.99 -5.40
CA VAL A 102 1.42 -6.68 -4.22
C VAL A 102 2.71 -5.93 -4.58
N LEU A 103 3.06 -5.84 -5.86
CA LEU A 103 4.29 -5.19 -6.32
C LEU A 103 4.36 -3.71 -5.92
N PRO A 104 3.32 -2.87 -6.13
CA PRO A 104 3.42 -1.46 -5.79
C PRO A 104 3.77 -1.21 -4.31
N SER A 105 3.24 -2.03 -3.39
CA SER A 105 3.56 -1.92 -1.96
C SER A 105 4.98 -2.32 -1.61
N LEU A 106 5.56 -3.32 -2.29
CA LEU A 106 6.93 -3.76 -2.06
C LEU A 106 7.95 -2.75 -2.60
N ILE A 107 7.61 -2.11 -3.71
CA ILE A 107 8.41 -1.10 -4.40
C ILE A 107 8.43 0.23 -3.64
N SER A 108 7.29 0.63 -3.07
CA SER A 108 7.13 1.88 -2.32
C SER A 108 7.69 1.79 -0.89
N ASN A 109 8.48 0.75 -0.56
CA ASN A 109 9.04 0.59 0.77
C ASN A 109 10.11 1.67 1.03
N LYS A 110 9.80 2.59 1.94
CA LYS A 110 10.67 3.72 2.31
C LYS A 110 12.04 3.26 2.81
N THR A 111 12.12 2.14 3.51
CA THR A 111 13.40 1.61 4.02
C THR A 111 14.37 1.32 2.87
N HIS A 112 13.89 0.64 1.82
CA HIS A 112 14.72 0.34 0.64
C HIS A 112 15.11 1.63 -0.10
N GLN A 113 14.18 2.57 -0.24
CA GLN A 113 14.45 3.86 -0.91
C GLN A 113 15.45 4.74 -0.14
N VAL A 114 15.39 4.75 1.19
CA VAL A 114 16.35 5.46 2.05
C VAL A 114 17.73 4.83 1.97
N ILE A 115 17.83 3.50 1.95
CA ILE A 115 19.14 2.83 1.85
C ILE A 115 19.75 3.06 0.45
N LEU A 116 18.99 2.80 -0.62
CA LEU A 116 19.45 2.98 -2.01
C LEU A 116 19.80 4.44 -2.31
N GLY A 117 18.92 5.37 -1.95
CA GLY A 117 19.06 6.79 -2.23
C GLY A 117 19.94 7.53 -1.24
N GLY A 118 19.58 7.44 0.04
CA GLY A 118 20.18 8.19 1.13
C GLY A 118 21.57 7.68 1.54
N ALA A 119 21.83 6.37 1.50
CA ALA A 119 23.14 5.85 1.87
C ALA A 119 24.04 5.63 0.64
N PHE A 120 23.60 4.86 -0.35
CA PHE A 120 24.47 4.45 -1.47
C PHE A 120 24.66 5.58 -2.48
N LEU A 121 23.57 6.04 -3.10
CA LEU A 121 23.63 7.05 -4.16
C LEU A 121 24.21 8.37 -3.64
N SER A 122 23.83 8.79 -2.43
CA SER A 122 24.37 9.98 -1.79
C SER A 122 25.87 9.89 -1.52
N SER A 123 26.36 8.75 -1.01
CA SER A 123 27.80 8.53 -0.77
C SER A 123 28.60 8.53 -2.08
N ILE A 124 28.08 7.90 -3.13
CA ILE A 124 28.71 7.90 -4.47
C ILE A 124 28.80 9.31 -5.02
N ILE A 125 27.69 10.05 -5.03
CA ILE A 125 27.63 11.44 -5.52
C ILE A 125 28.59 12.33 -4.74
N TYR A 126 28.58 12.23 -3.41
CA TYR A 126 29.48 12.98 -2.56
C TYR A 126 30.95 12.72 -2.92
N ASN A 127 31.35 11.45 -3.02
CA ASN A 127 32.72 11.08 -3.35
C ASN A 127 33.12 11.53 -4.77
N ILE A 128 32.21 11.50 -5.75
CA ILE A 128 32.44 12.01 -7.12
C ILE A 128 32.69 13.53 -7.11
N ILE A 129 31.90 14.31 -6.37
CA ILE A 129 32.11 15.76 -6.31
C ILE A 129 33.40 16.09 -5.55
N THR A 130 33.71 15.34 -4.48
CA THR A 130 34.95 15.50 -3.71
C THR A 130 36.18 15.21 -4.56
N ILE A 131 36.18 14.14 -5.37
CA ILE A 131 37.34 13.81 -6.24
C ILE A 131 37.51 14.83 -7.38
N ILE A 132 36.41 15.38 -7.93
CA ILE A 132 36.45 16.48 -8.92
C ILE A 132 37.05 17.76 -8.30
N GLY A 133 36.86 17.97 -6.99
CA GLY A 133 37.43 19.10 -6.26
C GLY A 133 38.94 19.04 -6.05
N ILE A 134 39.61 17.91 -6.33
CA ILE A 134 41.06 17.75 -6.16
C ILE A 134 41.78 18.21 -7.44
N GLU A 135 42.27 19.45 -7.44
CA GLU A 135 43.00 20.04 -8.57
C GLU A 135 44.39 19.42 -8.73
N PRO A 136 44.90 19.15 -9.96
CA PRO A 136 46.18 18.45 -10.13
C PRO A 136 47.44 19.22 -9.75
N SER A 137 47.44 20.57 -9.73
CA SER A 137 48.62 21.41 -9.39
C SER A 137 48.26 22.90 -9.24
N GLY A 138 48.70 23.57 -8.17
CA GLY A 138 48.51 25.01 -7.91
C GLY A 138 49.22 25.51 -6.64
N LYS A 139 49.49 26.83 -6.51
CA LYS A 139 50.29 27.42 -5.40
C LYS A 139 49.53 27.59 -4.07
N ASP A 140 48.19 27.62 -4.09
CA ASP A 140 47.33 27.63 -2.89
C ASP A 140 46.72 26.25 -2.65
N TYR A 141 47.58 25.23 -2.67
CA TYR A 141 47.19 23.84 -2.63
C TYR A 141 46.68 23.43 -1.24
N GLN A 142 45.45 22.90 -1.16
CA GLN A 142 44.90 22.34 0.06
C GLN A 142 44.28 20.97 -0.25
N ILE A 143 44.83 19.92 0.38
CA ILE A 143 44.25 18.59 0.32
C ILE A 143 42.95 18.64 1.13
N PRO A 144 41.79 18.27 0.56
CA PRO A 144 40.51 18.30 1.26
C PRO A 144 40.39 17.08 2.19
N GLY A 145 41.34 16.94 3.13
CA GLY A 145 41.47 15.78 3.99
C GLY A 145 40.22 15.56 4.85
N PHE A 146 39.53 16.64 5.23
CA PHE A 146 38.26 16.55 5.96
C PHE A 146 37.13 16.02 5.07
N SER A 147 37.01 16.50 3.83
CA SER A 147 36.01 15.96 2.88
C SER A 147 36.27 14.49 2.53
N VAL A 148 37.53 14.08 2.42
CA VAL A 148 37.90 12.66 2.25
C VAL A 148 37.48 11.84 3.47
N LEU A 149 37.71 12.33 4.69
CA LEU A 149 37.29 11.65 5.92
C LEU A 149 35.77 11.48 5.97
N ILE A 150 35.00 12.52 5.64
CA ILE A 150 33.54 12.42 5.54
C ILE A 150 33.15 11.38 4.48
N GLY A 151 33.84 11.33 3.34
CA GLY A 151 33.61 10.34 2.28
C GLY A 151 33.84 8.89 2.75
N ILE A 152 34.86 8.67 3.57
CA ILE A 152 35.14 7.37 4.22
C ILE A 152 34.01 7.03 5.20
N ILE A 153 33.60 7.98 6.05
CA ILE A 153 32.52 7.77 7.02
C ILE A 153 31.20 7.44 6.30
N THR A 154 30.84 8.19 5.25
CA THR A 154 29.61 7.92 4.48
C THR A 154 29.67 6.58 3.77
N ALA A 155 30.85 6.14 3.31
CA ALA A 155 31.02 4.82 2.74
C ALA A 155 30.91 3.69 3.77
N LEU A 156 31.42 3.87 4.99
CA LEU A 156 31.22 2.90 6.09
C LEU A 156 29.74 2.80 6.49
N ILE A 157 29.04 3.93 6.55
CA ILE A 157 27.58 3.96 6.78
C ILE A 157 26.86 3.25 5.64
N ALA A 158 27.26 3.48 4.39
CA ALA A 158 26.72 2.77 3.23
C ALA A 158 26.94 1.25 3.35
N LEU A 159 28.13 0.81 3.76
CA LEU A 159 28.40 -0.62 3.95
C LEU A 159 27.53 -1.24 5.05
N ALA A 160 27.38 -0.55 6.19
CA ALA A 160 26.50 -1.01 7.27
C ALA A 160 25.02 -1.04 6.82
N ALA A 161 24.58 -0.01 6.09
CA ALA A 161 23.25 0.04 5.49
C ALA A 161 23.02 -1.08 4.48
N PHE A 162 24.05 -1.52 3.77
CA PHE A 162 23.97 -2.67 2.86
C PHE A 162 23.74 -4.00 3.59
N VAL A 163 24.41 -4.23 4.71
CA VAL A 163 24.14 -5.42 5.54
C VAL A 163 22.70 -5.41 6.05
N TYR A 164 22.24 -4.24 6.54
CA TYR A 164 20.85 -4.08 6.95
C TYR A 164 19.86 -4.23 5.79
N PHE A 165 20.21 -3.77 4.59
CA PHE A 165 19.40 -3.90 3.39
C PHE A 165 19.15 -5.37 3.04
N ILE A 166 20.18 -6.22 3.11
CA ILE A 166 20.02 -7.67 2.90
C ILE A 166 19.01 -8.24 3.91
N HIS A 167 19.13 -7.89 5.19
CA HIS A 167 18.21 -8.34 6.22
C HIS A 167 16.77 -7.84 6.00
N SER A 168 16.60 -6.55 5.73
CA SER A 168 15.30 -5.92 5.44
C SER A 168 14.62 -6.55 4.24
N ILE A 169 15.38 -6.81 3.18
CA ILE A 169 14.88 -7.48 1.98
C ILE A 169 14.48 -8.91 2.31
N SER A 170 15.36 -9.69 2.95
CA SER A 170 15.11 -11.11 3.23
C SER A 170 13.86 -11.32 4.08
N THR A 171 13.59 -10.41 5.02
CA THR A 171 12.39 -10.44 5.86
C THR A 171 11.15 -9.94 5.12
N SER A 172 11.27 -8.89 4.32
CA SER A 172 10.13 -8.32 3.56
C SER A 172 9.53 -9.29 2.53
N ILE A 173 10.32 -10.23 2.01
CA ILE A 173 9.85 -11.24 1.03
C ILE A 173 8.98 -12.31 1.67
N GLN A 174 9.14 -12.56 2.98
CA GLN A 174 8.42 -13.64 3.65
C GLN A 174 6.91 -13.40 3.52
N ILE A 175 6.20 -14.40 2.99
CA ILE A 175 4.77 -14.31 2.69
C ILE A 175 3.95 -13.89 3.91
N ASN A 176 4.33 -14.35 5.11
CA ASN A 176 3.68 -13.96 6.36
C ASN A 176 3.77 -12.46 6.62
N ASN A 177 4.90 -11.81 6.30
CA ASN A 177 5.06 -10.38 6.47
C ASN A 177 4.25 -9.59 5.43
N ILE A 178 4.22 -10.07 4.17
CA ILE A 178 3.39 -9.47 3.12
C ILE A 178 1.90 -9.55 3.52
N LEU A 179 1.43 -10.74 3.91
CA LEU A 179 0.05 -10.95 4.34
C LEU A 179 -0.28 -10.13 5.58
N ASN A 180 0.59 -10.12 6.59
CA ASN A 180 0.37 -9.34 7.81
C ASN A 180 0.29 -7.84 7.48
N ASN A 181 1.14 -7.32 6.59
CA ASN A 181 1.08 -5.92 6.18
C ASN A 181 -0.24 -5.58 5.47
N ILE A 182 -0.71 -6.43 4.54
CA ILE A 182 -1.99 -6.24 3.88
C ILE A 182 -3.13 -6.31 4.90
N TYR A 183 -3.10 -7.29 5.80
CA TYR A 183 -4.07 -7.47 6.86
C TYR A 183 -4.15 -6.26 7.79
N GLN A 184 -3.03 -5.78 8.33
CA GLN A 184 -3.01 -4.64 9.25
C GLN A 184 -3.51 -3.35 8.59
N ASN A 185 -3.11 -3.11 7.33
CA ASN A 185 -3.61 -1.95 6.58
C ASN A 185 -5.12 -2.04 6.35
N SER A 186 -5.62 -3.23 5.96
CA SER A 186 -7.04 -3.47 5.71
C SER A 186 -7.87 -3.34 6.98
N LYS A 187 -7.36 -3.89 8.09
CA LYS A 187 -7.96 -3.82 9.41
C LYS A 187 -8.07 -2.38 9.89
N SER A 188 -6.96 -1.64 9.86
CA SER A 188 -6.94 -0.23 10.30
C SER A 188 -7.90 0.63 9.47
N GLN A 189 -7.96 0.43 8.16
CA GLN A 189 -8.90 1.14 7.28
C GLN A 189 -10.36 0.78 7.61
N LEU A 190 -10.65 -0.51 7.80
CA LEU A 190 -11.99 -0.98 8.12
C LEU A 190 -12.46 -0.49 9.50
N GLU A 191 -11.59 -0.51 10.51
CA GLU A 191 -11.85 0.03 11.85
C GLU A 191 -12.10 1.54 11.78
N THR A 192 -11.27 2.29 11.05
CA THR A 192 -11.48 3.72 10.81
C THR A 192 -12.84 3.98 10.18
N GLU A 193 -13.23 3.20 9.17
CA GLU A 193 -14.53 3.36 8.52
C GLU A 193 -15.71 2.97 9.40
N ILE A 194 -15.53 2.08 10.38
CA ILE A 194 -16.56 1.73 11.37
C ILE A 194 -16.67 2.84 12.42
N GLU A 195 -15.56 3.41 12.88
CA GLU A 195 -15.57 4.54 13.82
C GLU A 195 -16.25 5.78 13.24
N HIS A 196 -16.05 6.04 11.94
CA HIS A 196 -16.71 7.14 11.24
C HIS A 196 -18.15 6.82 10.83
N ASP A 197 -18.59 5.57 10.97
CA ASP A 197 -19.97 5.17 10.73
C ASP A 197 -20.82 5.59 11.93
N ASN A 198 -21.52 6.73 11.82
CA ASN A 198 -22.35 7.30 12.88
C ASN A 198 -23.65 6.51 13.15
N GLY A 199 -23.71 5.25 12.73
CA GLY A 199 -24.78 4.32 13.00
C GLY A 199 -26.08 4.61 12.23
N LYS A 200 -27.00 3.67 12.39
CA LYS A 200 -28.34 3.50 11.78
C LYS A 200 -29.28 4.71 11.93
N LYS A 201 -28.89 5.90 11.49
CA LYS A 201 -29.77 7.05 11.40
C LYS A 201 -30.49 7.02 10.05
N GLU A 202 -31.76 7.41 10.04
CA GLU A 202 -32.55 7.39 8.82
C GLU A 202 -32.02 8.44 7.83
N PHE A 203 -31.75 8.00 6.62
CA PHE A 203 -31.57 8.88 5.47
C PHE A 203 -32.93 9.07 4.79
N PRO A 204 -33.27 10.27 4.28
CA PRO A 204 -34.56 10.48 3.61
C PRO A 204 -34.77 9.51 2.44
N ASP A 205 -36.03 9.16 2.13
CA ASP A 205 -36.33 8.33 0.96
C ASP A 205 -35.94 9.08 -0.33
N SER A 206 -34.95 8.54 -1.02
CA SER A 206 -34.34 9.09 -2.23
C SER A 206 -35.01 8.59 -3.52
N LYS A 207 -36.14 7.88 -3.46
CA LYS A 207 -36.83 7.36 -4.66
C LYS A 207 -37.24 8.46 -5.64
N ASN A 208 -37.65 9.61 -5.15
CA ASN A 208 -38.11 10.74 -5.97
C ASN A 208 -37.00 11.74 -6.32
N TRP A 209 -35.76 11.45 -5.93
CA TRP A 209 -34.62 12.35 -6.17
C TRP A 209 -34.16 12.28 -7.63
N LYS A 210 -33.65 13.40 -8.14
CA LYS A 210 -33.13 13.47 -9.50
C LYS A 210 -31.79 12.74 -9.58
N THR A 211 -31.66 11.82 -10.53
CA THR A 211 -30.41 11.08 -10.80
C THR A 211 -29.52 11.86 -11.75
N TYR A 212 -28.24 11.92 -11.43
CA TYR A 212 -27.18 12.48 -12.27
C TYR A 212 -26.22 11.38 -12.68
N ASN A 213 -25.81 11.43 -13.94
CA ASN A 213 -25.01 10.38 -14.55
C ASN A 213 -23.52 10.75 -14.61
N SER A 214 -22.68 9.74 -14.80
CA SER A 214 -21.24 9.89 -15.03
C SER A 214 -20.97 10.57 -16.38
N ILE A 215 -20.07 11.56 -16.37
CA ILE A 215 -19.65 12.27 -17.58
C ILE A 215 -18.49 11.58 -18.32
N GLN A 216 -17.91 10.53 -17.73
CA GLN A 216 -16.80 9.77 -18.30
C GLN A 216 -16.79 8.33 -17.77
N SER A 217 -16.19 7.44 -18.55
CA SER A 217 -15.93 6.06 -18.12
C SER A 217 -14.66 5.97 -17.28
N GLY A 218 -14.68 5.15 -16.23
CA GLY A 218 -13.49 4.88 -15.42
C GLY A 218 -13.81 4.34 -14.02
N THR A 219 -12.76 3.95 -13.29
CA THR A 219 -12.88 3.45 -11.92
C THR A 219 -12.81 4.59 -10.91
N ILE A 220 -13.81 4.70 -10.04
CA ILE A 220 -13.81 5.69 -8.96
C ILE A 220 -13.20 5.05 -7.71
N GLN A 221 -11.93 5.38 -7.44
CA GLN A 221 -11.20 4.80 -6.31
C GLN A 221 -11.46 5.54 -5.00
N ASN A 222 -11.77 6.84 -5.04
CA ASN A 222 -11.95 7.62 -3.82
C ASN A 222 -12.94 8.77 -4.01
N ILE A 223 -13.58 9.17 -2.91
CA ILE A 223 -14.52 10.29 -2.85
C ILE A 223 -14.00 11.24 -1.79
N SER A 224 -13.92 12.54 -2.11
CA SER A 224 -13.62 13.56 -1.11
C SER A 224 -14.83 13.79 -0.18
N SER A 225 -15.07 12.85 0.74
CA SER A 225 -16.22 12.89 1.64
C SER A 225 -16.27 14.16 2.49
N THR A 226 -15.11 14.69 2.90
CA THR A 226 -15.03 15.94 3.67
C THR A 226 -15.42 17.16 2.85
N SER A 227 -14.91 17.29 1.62
CA SER A 227 -15.20 18.46 0.76
C SER A 227 -16.63 18.40 0.24
N LEU A 228 -17.09 17.19 -0.11
CA LEU A 228 -18.45 16.94 -0.52
C LEU A 228 -19.43 17.22 0.63
N LYS A 229 -19.10 16.81 1.86
CA LYS A 229 -19.88 17.14 3.07
C LYS A 229 -19.99 18.66 3.27
N SER A 230 -18.88 19.41 3.21
CA SER A 230 -18.92 20.86 3.40
C SER A 230 -19.75 21.55 2.31
N TYR A 231 -19.53 21.17 1.06
CA TYR A 231 -20.26 21.75 -0.06
C TYR A 231 -21.77 21.50 0.04
N CYS A 232 -22.15 20.26 0.40
CA CYS A 232 -23.55 19.91 0.56
C CYS A 232 -24.19 20.60 1.78
N ALA A 233 -23.43 20.80 2.86
CA ALA A 233 -23.90 21.55 4.03
C ALA A 233 -24.17 23.03 3.70
N ASP A 234 -23.26 23.67 2.98
CA ASP A 234 -23.35 25.11 2.66
C ASP A 234 -24.52 25.43 1.70
N ASN A 235 -24.93 24.46 0.88
CA ASN A 235 -25.95 24.63 -0.17
C ASN A 235 -27.27 23.88 0.11
N ASP A 236 -27.43 23.35 1.32
CA ASP A 236 -28.56 22.52 1.78
C ASP A 236 -28.89 21.32 0.86
N ILE A 237 -27.85 20.67 0.34
CA ILE A 237 -27.93 19.52 -0.57
C ILE A 237 -27.82 18.22 0.20
N GLN A 238 -28.57 17.21 -0.21
CA GLN A 238 -28.41 15.83 0.25
C GLN A 238 -28.16 14.92 -0.97
N LEU A 239 -27.14 14.07 -0.87
CA LEU A 239 -26.75 13.17 -1.97
C LEU A 239 -26.81 11.70 -1.54
N GLU A 240 -27.33 10.87 -2.43
CA GLU A 240 -27.17 9.41 -2.37
C GLU A 240 -26.20 8.99 -3.47
N ILE A 241 -25.06 8.43 -3.10
CA ILE A 241 -24.07 7.89 -4.03
C ILE A 241 -24.50 6.48 -4.43
N LEU A 242 -24.58 6.22 -5.73
CA LEU A 242 -25.16 4.98 -6.27
C LEU A 242 -24.13 3.89 -6.60
N PHE A 243 -22.85 4.22 -6.62
CA PHE A 243 -21.75 3.30 -6.93
C PHE A 243 -20.96 2.90 -5.67
N HIS A 244 -20.24 1.79 -5.77
CA HIS A 244 -19.31 1.34 -4.73
C HIS A 244 -17.88 1.82 -4.99
N LYS A 245 -17.13 2.06 -3.92
CA LYS A 245 -15.72 2.44 -4.02
C LYS A 245 -14.90 1.35 -4.74
N GLY A 246 -14.21 1.73 -5.82
CA GLY A 246 -13.46 0.83 -6.68
C GLY A 246 -14.26 0.24 -7.84
N GLU A 247 -15.52 0.65 -8.03
CA GLU A 247 -16.35 0.23 -9.16
C GLU A 247 -15.96 0.96 -10.45
N TYR A 248 -15.98 0.23 -11.56
CA TYR A 248 -15.80 0.78 -12.91
C TYR A 248 -17.15 1.23 -13.46
N LEU A 249 -17.30 2.53 -13.72
CA LEU A 249 -18.51 3.09 -14.32
C LEU A 249 -18.27 3.37 -15.81
N ILE A 250 -19.29 3.10 -16.63
CA ILE A 250 -19.32 3.58 -18.02
C ILE A 250 -19.91 4.98 -18.06
N MET A 251 -19.59 5.76 -19.09
CA MET A 251 -20.26 7.04 -19.38
C MET A 251 -21.79 6.88 -19.38
N ASP A 252 -22.48 7.90 -18.90
CA ASP A 252 -23.94 7.94 -18.73
C ASP A 252 -24.53 6.94 -17.72
N SER A 253 -23.70 6.34 -16.85
CA SER A 253 -24.18 5.50 -15.74
C SER A 253 -24.70 6.35 -14.58
N PRO A 254 -25.74 5.92 -13.85
CA PRO A 254 -26.18 6.59 -12.62
C PRO A 254 -25.03 6.75 -11.61
N LEU A 255 -24.71 7.98 -11.21
CA LEU A 255 -23.60 8.30 -10.32
C LEU A 255 -24.08 8.65 -8.92
N PHE A 256 -25.00 9.61 -8.82
CA PHE A 256 -25.61 10.03 -7.56
C PHE A 256 -27.03 10.54 -7.78
N LYS A 257 -27.82 10.56 -6.70
CA LYS A 257 -29.11 11.25 -6.63
C LYS A 257 -29.03 12.47 -5.74
N CYS A 258 -29.79 13.50 -6.06
CA CYS A 258 -29.88 14.73 -5.28
C CYS A 258 -31.32 15.04 -4.88
N ASN A 259 -31.51 15.55 -3.66
CA ASN A 259 -32.81 16.01 -3.14
C ASN A 259 -33.38 17.21 -3.93
N LYS A 260 -32.54 18.00 -4.60
CA LYS A 260 -32.93 19.16 -5.40
C LYS A 260 -32.40 19.09 -6.83
N GLU A 261 -33.00 19.87 -7.72
CA GLU A 261 -32.46 20.09 -9.06
C GLU A 261 -31.20 20.96 -8.96
N LEU A 262 -30.15 20.53 -9.66
CA LEU A 262 -28.83 21.14 -9.65
C LEU A 262 -28.62 21.87 -10.98
N ASP A 263 -28.02 23.06 -10.90
CA ASP A 263 -27.52 23.74 -12.09
C ASP A 263 -26.18 23.13 -12.58
N LYS A 264 -25.67 23.59 -13.72
CA LYS A 264 -24.42 23.06 -14.29
C LYS A 264 -23.22 23.31 -13.38
N GLU A 265 -23.18 24.44 -12.67
CA GLU A 265 -22.05 24.81 -11.83
C GLU A 265 -22.01 23.93 -10.56
N GLU A 266 -23.18 23.66 -9.97
CA GLU A 266 -23.34 22.75 -8.84
C GLU A 266 -22.97 21.31 -9.21
N ILE A 267 -23.38 20.84 -10.40
CA ILE A 267 -22.99 19.52 -10.91
C ILE A 267 -21.46 19.43 -11.05
N ASP A 268 -20.83 20.42 -11.68
CA ASP A 268 -19.38 20.43 -11.88
C ASP A 268 -18.60 20.46 -10.56
N GLU A 269 -19.08 21.21 -9.54
CA GLU A 269 -18.48 21.21 -8.20
C GLU A 269 -18.60 19.85 -7.51
N ILE A 270 -19.74 19.17 -7.60
CA ILE A 270 -19.91 17.82 -7.05
C ILE A 270 -18.99 16.84 -7.79
N LEU A 271 -18.95 16.89 -9.12
CA LEU A 271 -18.17 15.96 -9.95
C LEU A 271 -16.66 16.04 -9.66
N LYS A 272 -16.14 17.23 -9.32
CA LYS A 272 -14.73 17.41 -8.90
C LYS A 272 -14.34 16.56 -7.69
N ASN A 273 -15.31 16.16 -6.85
CA ASN A 273 -15.05 15.37 -5.65
C ASN A 273 -14.90 13.86 -5.92
N PHE A 274 -15.21 13.39 -7.13
CA PHE A 274 -15.01 12.00 -7.55
C PHE A 274 -13.63 11.84 -8.20
N LEU A 275 -12.79 11.00 -7.58
CA LEU A 275 -11.43 10.75 -8.06
C LEU A 275 -11.41 9.49 -8.92
N TYR A 276 -11.40 9.70 -10.23
CA TYR A 276 -11.16 8.67 -11.22
C TYR A 276 -9.67 8.33 -11.26
N GLN A 277 -9.32 7.06 -11.07
CA GLN A 277 -7.94 6.58 -11.07
C GLN A 277 -7.87 5.23 -11.79
N GLU A 278 -6.86 5.07 -12.66
CA GLU A 278 -6.62 3.82 -13.39
C GLU A 278 -6.02 2.72 -12.49
N SER A 279 -5.28 3.08 -11.44
CA SER A 279 -4.59 2.13 -10.57
C SER A 279 -5.34 1.89 -9.25
N GLU A 280 -5.43 0.62 -8.84
CA GLU A 280 -5.98 0.19 -7.55
C GLU A 280 -4.96 0.48 -6.42
N ILE A 281 -5.21 1.48 -5.57
CA ILE A 281 -4.37 1.77 -4.39
C ILE A 281 -4.98 1.11 -3.14
N VAL A 282 -4.37 0.01 -2.70
CA VAL A 282 -4.83 -0.82 -1.57
C VAL A 282 -5.02 -0.04 -0.27
N LYS A 283 -4.12 0.92 -0.01
CA LYS A 283 -4.07 1.66 1.27
C LYS A 283 -5.38 2.38 1.59
N ASP A 284 -6.13 2.76 0.56
CA ASP A 284 -7.32 3.58 0.73
C ASP A 284 -8.61 2.75 0.68
N ASN A 285 -8.59 1.45 0.37
CA ASN A 285 -9.80 0.64 0.22
C ASN A 285 -9.63 -0.77 0.81
N TYR A 286 -10.32 -1.06 1.92
CA TYR A 286 -10.25 -2.36 2.58
C TYR A 286 -10.66 -3.52 1.66
N VAL A 287 -11.59 -3.30 0.71
CA VAL A 287 -12.04 -4.31 -0.26
C VAL A 287 -10.86 -4.85 -1.09
N LEU A 288 -9.92 -3.99 -1.46
CA LEU A 288 -8.72 -4.38 -2.20
C LEU A 288 -7.83 -5.29 -1.36
N GLY A 289 -7.74 -5.06 -0.06
CA GLY A 289 -6.98 -5.91 0.85
C GLY A 289 -7.53 -7.34 0.95
N PHE A 290 -8.86 -7.49 1.07
CA PHE A 290 -9.52 -8.80 1.00
C PHE A 290 -9.24 -9.49 -0.33
N LYS A 291 -9.39 -8.76 -1.45
CA LYS A 291 -9.11 -9.26 -2.80
C LYS A 291 -7.67 -9.74 -2.95
N GLN A 292 -6.70 -8.98 -2.45
CA GLN A 292 -5.28 -9.36 -2.49
C GLN A 292 -4.97 -10.60 -1.65
N ILE A 293 -5.50 -10.69 -0.42
CA ILE A 293 -5.32 -11.89 0.41
C ILE A 293 -5.92 -13.12 -0.28
N THR A 294 -7.09 -12.95 -0.91
CA THR A 294 -7.77 -14.00 -1.69
C THR A 294 -6.94 -14.45 -2.88
N GLU A 295 -6.40 -13.51 -3.66
CA GLU A 295 -5.54 -13.80 -4.81
C GLU A 295 -4.30 -14.59 -4.39
N ILE A 296 -3.66 -14.21 -3.29
CA ILE A 296 -2.51 -14.95 -2.73
C ILE A 296 -2.93 -16.38 -2.35
N GLY A 297 -4.08 -16.54 -1.70
CA GLY A 297 -4.58 -17.84 -1.27
C GLY A 297 -4.92 -18.78 -2.43
N ILE A 298 -5.66 -18.31 -3.43
CA ILE A 298 -5.99 -19.14 -4.60
C ILE A 298 -4.74 -19.44 -5.44
N LYS A 299 -3.78 -18.51 -5.51
CA LYS A 299 -2.54 -18.75 -6.25
C LYS A 299 -1.64 -19.75 -5.55
N ALA A 300 -1.62 -19.77 -4.22
CA ALA A 300 -0.95 -20.81 -3.45
C ALA A 300 -1.50 -22.21 -3.80
N MET A 301 -2.80 -22.32 -4.10
CA MET A 301 -3.43 -23.56 -4.56
C MET A 301 -3.34 -23.82 -6.08
N SER A 302 -2.62 -22.98 -6.83
CA SER A 302 -2.41 -23.22 -8.26
C SER A 302 -1.55 -24.48 -8.48
N PRO A 303 -1.73 -25.22 -9.61
CA PRO A 303 -0.99 -26.46 -9.86
C PRO A 303 0.54 -26.33 -9.84
N GLY A 304 1.08 -25.13 -10.07
CA GLY A 304 2.52 -24.86 -10.04
C GLY A 304 3.10 -24.59 -8.65
N ILE A 305 2.28 -24.28 -7.65
CA ILE A 305 2.73 -23.98 -6.27
C ILE A 305 2.25 -25.06 -5.31
N ASN A 306 0.93 -25.31 -5.28
CA ASN A 306 0.27 -26.30 -4.43
C ASN A 306 0.70 -26.25 -2.94
N ASP A 307 0.51 -25.08 -2.31
CA ASP A 307 0.79 -24.81 -0.90
C ASP A 307 -0.49 -24.52 -0.09
N PRO A 308 -1.16 -25.57 0.43
CA PRO A 308 -2.34 -25.42 1.29
C PRO A 308 -2.07 -24.63 2.57
N GLY A 309 -0.83 -24.66 3.10
CA GLY A 309 -0.47 -23.96 4.32
C GLY A 309 -0.63 -22.45 4.18
N THR A 310 -0.13 -21.89 3.06
CA THR A 310 -0.34 -20.47 2.74
C THR A 310 -1.82 -20.16 2.53
N ALA A 311 -2.58 -21.01 1.83
CA ALA A 311 -4.01 -20.81 1.63
C ALA A 311 -4.79 -20.76 2.96
N ILE A 312 -4.50 -21.67 3.90
CA ILE A 312 -5.10 -21.67 5.25
C ILE A 312 -4.75 -20.39 6.00
N ASN A 313 -3.50 -19.92 5.91
CA ASN A 313 -3.09 -18.65 6.53
C ASN A 313 -3.89 -17.47 5.97
N THR A 314 -4.11 -17.42 4.65
CA THR A 314 -4.96 -16.38 4.05
C THR A 314 -6.41 -16.44 4.54
N ILE A 315 -6.99 -17.64 4.68
CA ILE A 315 -8.34 -17.83 5.23
C ILE A 315 -8.42 -17.38 6.69
N ASN A 316 -7.39 -17.62 7.51
CA ASN A 316 -7.35 -17.13 8.89
C ASN A 316 -7.35 -15.59 8.96
N PHE A 317 -6.55 -14.90 8.13
CA PHE A 317 -6.58 -13.43 8.05
C PHE A 317 -7.94 -12.91 7.57
N LEU A 318 -8.52 -13.55 6.54
CA LEU A 318 -9.87 -13.20 6.06
C LEU A 318 -10.93 -13.42 7.13
N THR A 319 -10.83 -14.48 7.93
CA THR A 319 -11.76 -14.78 9.03
C THR A 319 -11.82 -13.60 10.00
N ASP A 320 -10.67 -13.08 10.43
CA ASP A 320 -10.64 -11.95 11.34
C ASP A 320 -11.15 -10.66 10.69
N LEU A 321 -10.76 -10.38 9.44
CA LEU A 321 -11.26 -9.21 8.71
C LEU A 321 -12.79 -9.27 8.50
N PHE A 322 -13.35 -10.44 8.20
CA PHE A 322 -14.81 -10.62 8.12
C PHE A 322 -15.48 -10.42 9.48
N ALA A 323 -14.87 -10.88 10.57
CA ALA A 323 -15.39 -10.65 11.92
C ALA A 323 -15.47 -9.16 12.27
N ILE A 324 -14.52 -8.35 11.78
CA ILE A 324 -14.58 -6.89 11.88
C ILE A 324 -15.64 -6.32 10.93
N ARG A 325 -15.72 -6.79 9.67
CA ARG A 325 -16.68 -6.32 8.66
C ARG A 325 -18.13 -6.57 9.09
N LEU A 326 -18.41 -7.61 9.88
CA LEU A 326 -19.73 -7.88 10.46
C LEU A 326 -20.23 -6.75 11.38
N LYS A 327 -19.32 -5.93 11.93
CA LYS A 327 -19.69 -4.77 12.77
C LYS A 327 -20.07 -3.53 11.94
N LYS A 328 -19.73 -3.53 10.64
CA LYS A 328 -19.99 -2.42 9.72
C LYS A 328 -21.37 -2.57 9.10
N SER A 329 -22.10 -1.46 9.00
CA SER A 329 -23.37 -1.41 8.28
C SER A 329 -23.17 -1.53 6.75
N ASP A 330 -24.24 -1.86 6.02
CA ASP A 330 -24.23 -1.93 4.55
C ASP A 330 -24.49 -0.56 3.88
N HIS A 331 -24.58 0.50 4.66
CA HIS A 331 -24.71 1.87 4.18
C HIS A 331 -23.98 2.82 5.11
N SER A 332 -23.14 3.71 4.59
CA SER A 332 -22.47 4.71 5.43
C SER A 332 -23.16 6.05 5.23
N ILE A 333 -23.63 6.65 6.33
CA ILE A 333 -24.28 7.96 6.31
C ILE A 333 -23.37 8.99 6.96
N ILE A 334 -23.06 10.04 6.21
CA ILE A 334 -22.27 11.17 6.68
C ILE A 334 -23.21 12.28 7.13
N MET A 335 -23.00 12.72 8.37
CA MET A 335 -23.82 13.71 9.05
C MET A 335 -23.11 15.06 9.14
N ASN A 336 -23.88 16.15 9.17
CA ASN A 336 -23.44 17.47 9.62
C ASN A 336 -24.46 18.01 10.63
N ASP A 337 -24.02 18.36 11.86
CA ASP A 337 -24.89 18.89 12.92
C ASP A 337 -26.24 18.15 13.08
N ASN A 338 -26.17 16.80 13.09
CA ASN A 338 -27.32 15.88 13.12
C ASN A 338 -28.24 15.84 11.88
N LYS A 339 -27.94 16.55 10.79
CA LYS A 339 -28.59 16.38 9.48
C LYS A 339 -27.84 15.37 8.62
N PRO A 340 -28.51 14.36 8.03
CA PRO A 340 -27.87 13.45 7.07
C PRO A 340 -27.61 14.17 5.76
N ILE A 341 -26.37 14.15 5.27
CA ILE A 341 -25.97 14.86 4.05
C ILE A 341 -25.62 13.90 2.93
N LEU A 342 -24.81 12.86 3.21
CA LEU A 342 -24.37 11.91 2.19
C LEU A 342 -24.72 10.50 2.62
N LYS A 343 -25.30 9.73 1.70
CA LYS A 343 -25.44 8.27 1.81
C LYS A 343 -24.49 7.62 0.82
N LEU A 344 -23.52 6.87 1.34
CA LEU A 344 -22.55 6.12 0.55
C LEU A 344 -23.02 4.67 0.41
N SER A 345 -23.01 4.17 -0.83
CA SER A 345 -23.30 2.77 -1.13
C SER A 345 -22.11 1.87 -0.78
N ILE A 346 -22.35 0.83 0.01
CA ILE A 346 -21.35 -0.17 0.39
C ILE A 346 -21.78 -1.52 -0.16
N ILE A 347 -20.83 -2.34 -0.58
CA ILE A 347 -21.13 -3.70 -1.04
C ILE A 347 -21.77 -4.46 0.13
N PRO A 348 -23.00 -4.98 -0.03
CA PRO A 348 -23.68 -5.76 0.99
C PRO A 348 -22.82 -6.95 1.44
N PHE A 349 -22.96 -7.33 2.71
CA PHE A 349 -22.10 -8.35 3.31
C PHE A 349 -22.15 -9.70 2.57
N ASP A 350 -23.33 -10.13 2.14
CA ASP A 350 -23.55 -11.40 1.44
C ASP A 350 -22.85 -11.44 0.08
N HIS A 351 -23.01 -10.40 -0.74
CA HIS A 351 -22.35 -10.23 -2.02
C HIS A 351 -20.83 -10.12 -1.84
N PHE A 352 -20.38 -9.36 -0.84
CA PHE A 352 -18.97 -9.20 -0.54
C PHE A 352 -18.33 -10.53 -0.12
N MET A 353 -18.98 -11.28 0.79
CA MET A 353 -18.52 -12.60 1.21
C MET A 353 -18.47 -13.57 0.02
N HIS A 354 -19.51 -13.59 -0.81
CA HIS A 354 -19.54 -14.45 -1.99
C HIS A 354 -18.37 -14.17 -2.94
N ASN A 355 -18.09 -12.89 -3.23
CA ASN A 355 -17.00 -12.49 -4.13
C ASN A 355 -15.61 -12.94 -3.64
N ILE A 356 -15.42 -13.01 -2.33
CA ILE A 356 -14.15 -13.43 -1.71
C ILE A 356 -14.05 -14.95 -1.59
N VAL A 357 -15.14 -15.63 -1.25
CA VAL A 357 -15.15 -17.07 -0.96
C VAL A 357 -15.35 -17.93 -2.21
N ALA A 358 -16.10 -17.46 -3.20
CA ALA A 358 -16.35 -18.21 -4.43
C ALA A 358 -15.05 -18.59 -5.18
N PRO A 359 -14.01 -17.74 -5.29
CA PRO A 359 -12.73 -18.15 -5.84
C PRO A 359 -12.10 -19.33 -5.08
N TYR A 360 -12.07 -19.30 -3.75
CA TYR A 360 -11.55 -20.45 -2.99
C TYR A 360 -12.35 -21.72 -3.24
N ARG A 361 -13.69 -21.64 -3.28
CA ARG A 361 -14.53 -22.81 -3.61
C ARG A 361 -14.20 -23.36 -5.00
N ASN A 362 -14.11 -22.50 -6.00
CA ASN A 362 -13.87 -22.92 -7.39
C ASN A 362 -12.48 -23.53 -7.58
N TYR A 363 -11.44 -22.96 -6.97
CA TYR A 363 -10.06 -23.39 -7.16
C TYR A 363 -9.60 -24.45 -6.15
N CYS A 364 -10.22 -24.54 -4.97
CA CYS A 364 -9.72 -25.36 -3.86
C CYS A 364 -10.71 -26.46 -3.42
N SER A 365 -11.83 -26.66 -4.12
CA SER A 365 -12.87 -27.66 -3.78
C SER A 365 -12.36 -29.09 -3.63
N HIS A 366 -11.25 -29.42 -4.30
CA HIS A 366 -10.63 -30.74 -4.27
C HIS A 366 -9.72 -30.96 -3.04
N ASP A 367 -9.34 -29.90 -2.33
CA ASP A 367 -8.46 -29.98 -1.16
C ASP A 367 -9.28 -29.98 0.14
N PHE A 368 -9.21 -31.10 0.87
CA PHE A 368 -9.93 -31.27 2.13
C PHE A 368 -9.55 -30.22 3.19
N THR A 369 -8.27 -29.85 3.29
CA THR A 369 -7.78 -29.03 4.40
C THR A 369 -8.18 -27.56 4.20
N VAL A 370 -8.12 -27.08 2.95
CA VAL A 370 -8.61 -25.74 2.59
C VAL A 370 -10.13 -25.66 2.76
N MET A 371 -10.89 -26.65 2.29
CA MET A 371 -12.35 -26.68 2.46
C MET A 371 -12.76 -26.74 3.94
N MET A 372 -12.06 -27.53 4.75
CA MET A 372 -12.24 -27.56 6.20
C MET A 372 -11.98 -26.20 6.84
N SER A 373 -10.93 -25.50 6.41
CA SER A 373 -10.61 -24.15 6.89
C SER A 373 -11.70 -23.12 6.54
N LEU A 374 -12.26 -23.18 5.33
CA LEU A 374 -13.38 -22.32 4.91
C LEU A 374 -14.65 -22.56 5.74
N ILE A 375 -15.00 -23.83 5.99
CA ILE A 375 -16.16 -24.19 6.82
C ILE A 375 -15.94 -23.69 8.25
N GLN A 376 -14.73 -23.90 8.80
CA GLN A 376 -14.39 -23.39 10.14
C GLN A 376 -14.44 -21.86 10.22
N MET A 377 -14.01 -21.15 9.17
CA MET A 377 -14.18 -19.69 9.09
C MET A 377 -15.66 -19.31 9.24
N MET A 378 -16.56 -19.94 8.49
CA MET A 378 -18.00 -19.66 8.58
C MET A 378 -18.55 -19.94 9.98
N ASN A 379 -18.20 -21.07 10.59
CA ASN A 379 -18.64 -21.42 11.94
C ASN A 379 -18.09 -20.46 13.01
N ARG A 380 -16.85 -19.97 12.86
CA ARG A 380 -16.28 -18.93 13.74
C ARG A 380 -17.05 -17.62 13.60
N LEU A 381 -17.39 -17.21 12.38
CA LEU A 381 -18.18 -16.01 12.11
C LEU A 381 -19.60 -16.11 12.68
N LYS A 382 -20.24 -17.29 12.61
CA LYS A 382 -21.56 -17.52 13.23
C LYS A 382 -21.55 -17.36 14.75
N LYS A 383 -20.39 -17.53 15.40
CA LYS A 383 -20.22 -17.37 16.85
C LYS A 383 -19.91 -15.92 17.26
N CYS A 384 -19.74 -15.00 16.30
CA CYS A 384 -19.57 -13.58 16.60
C CYS A 384 -20.82 -12.99 17.25
N LYS A 385 -20.62 -12.10 18.24
CA LYS A 385 -21.72 -11.38 18.91
C LYS A 385 -22.38 -10.37 17.95
N ASN A 386 -23.67 -10.11 18.15
CA ASN A 386 -24.47 -9.11 17.40
C ASN A 386 -24.64 -9.41 15.89
N LEU A 387 -24.64 -10.69 15.49
CA LEU A 387 -24.91 -11.10 14.13
C LEU A 387 -26.39 -10.85 13.77
N SER A 388 -26.65 -10.10 12.69
CA SER A 388 -28.01 -9.93 12.16
C SER A 388 -28.55 -11.23 11.58
N ASN A 389 -29.88 -11.38 11.52
CA ASN A 389 -30.52 -12.55 10.91
C ASN A 389 -30.13 -12.69 9.43
N ASP A 390 -30.01 -11.58 8.70
CA ASP A 390 -29.61 -11.57 7.30
C ASP A 390 -28.17 -12.05 7.11
N ASN A 391 -27.23 -11.58 7.95
CA ASN A 391 -25.84 -12.04 7.90
C ASN A 391 -25.74 -13.52 8.29
N LYS A 392 -26.54 -13.99 9.25
CA LYS A 392 -26.60 -15.41 9.59
C LYS A 392 -27.11 -16.26 8.43
N ALA A 393 -28.17 -15.82 7.75
CA ALA A 393 -28.70 -16.48 6.56
C ALA A 393 -27.66 -16.51 5.42
N ALA A 394 -26.91 -15.43 5.23
CA ALA A 394 -25.82 -15.38 4.25
C ALA A 394 -24.71 -16.40 4.56
N LEU A 395 -24.29 -16.52 5.83
CA LEU A 395 -23.29 -17.52 6.25
C LEU A 395 -23.81 -18.96 6.06
N ASP A 396 -25.06 -19.23 6.44
CA ASP A 396 -25.69 -20.54 6.24
C ASP A 396 -25.82 -20.89 4.76
N HIS A 397 -26.10 -19.89 3.90
CA HIS A 397 -26.11 -20.08 2.45
C HIS A 397 -24.72 -20.43 1.92
N GLN A 398 -23.66 -19.75 2.34
CA GLN A 398 -22.29 -20.07 1.93
C GLN A 398 -21.85 -21.47 2.40
N LEU A 399 -22.22 -21.89 3.60
CA LEU A 399 -21.93 -23.25 4.10
C LEU A 399 -22.57 -24.34 3.20
N LYS A 400 -23.81 -24.14 2.76
CA LYS A 400 -24.46 -25.06 1.81
C LYS A 400 -23.73 -25.14 0.48
N LEU A 401 -23.32 -23.99 -0.04
CA LEU A 401 -22.54 -23.91 -1.28
C LEU A 401 -21.18 -24.61 -1.15
N MET A 402 -20.46 -24.39 -0.05
CA MET A 402 -19.19 -25.09 0.23
C MET A 402 -19.35 -26.60 0.29
N MET A 403 -20.41 -27.09 0.95
CA MET A 403 -20.68 -28.53 1.03
C MET A 403 -20.95 -29.12 -0.36
N HIS A 404 -21.74 -28.42 -1.19
CA HIS A 404 -22.02 -28.85 -2.55
C HIS A 404 -20.73 -28.97 -3.38
N ASP A 405 -19.82 -28.01 -3.29
CA ASP A 405 -18.55 -28.07 -4.02
C ASP A 405 -17.61 -29.15 -3.47
N ALA A 406 -17.58 -29.32 -2.15
CA ALA A 406 -16.80 -30.37 -1.50
C ALA A 406 -17.25 -31.78 -1.94
N GLU A 407 -18.56 -32.02 -2.06
CA GLU A 407 -19.11 -33.29 -2.55
C GLU A 407 -18.69 -33.61 -3.99
N ASN A 408 -18.54 -32.57 -4.82
CA ASN A 408 -18.07 -32.72 -6.20
C ASN A 408 -16.54 -32.86 -6.30
N GLY A 409 -15.79 -32.24 -5.39
CA GLY A 409 -14.32 -32.17 -5.44
C GLY A 409 -13.59 -33.28 -4.68
N ILE A 410 -14.11 -33.73 -3.54
CA ILE A 410 -13.44 -34.65 -2.62
C ILE A 410 -13.97 -36.07 -2.82
N LYS A 411 -13.08 -36.99 -3.22
CA LYS A 411 -13.46 -38.38 -3.55
C LYS A 411 -13.54 -39.31 -2.34
N ASN A 412 -12.90 -38.95 -1.21
CA ASN A 412 -12.87 -39.79 -0.02
C ASN A 412 -14.13 -39.60 0.83
N PRO A 413 -14.98 -40.64 1.01
CA PRO A 413 -16.22 -40.52 1.78
C PRO A 413 -16.00 -40.21 3.27
N ALA A 414 -14.86 -40.64 3.85
CA ALA A 414 -14.55 -40.35 5.24
C ALA A 414 -14.30 -38.86 5.47
N ASP A 415 -13.56 -38.23 4.56
CA ASP A 415 -13.25 -36.80 4.60
C ASP A 415 -14.54 -35.97 4.42
N LEU A 416 -15.42 -36.36 3.50
CA LEU A 416 -16.73 -35.74 3.34
C LEU A 416 -17.59 -35.84 4.60
N LYS A 417 -17.56 -36.98 5.31
CA LYS A 417 -18.29 -37.14 6.57
C LYS A 417 -17.79 -36.19 7.65
N ILE A 418 -16.48 -35.96 7.71
CA ILE A 418 -15.87 -35.00 8.64
C ILE A 418 -16.33 -33.57 8.31
N LEU A 419 -16.30 -33.16 7.03
CA LEU A 419 -16.78 -31.85 6.62
C LEU A 419 -18.26 -31.64 6.98
N LYS A 420 -19.13 -32.62 6.69
CA LYS A 420 -20.55 -32.59 7.06
C LYS A 420 -20.75 -32.37 8.56
N SER A 421 -20.07 -33.18 9.38
CA SER A 421 -20.17 -33.05 10.85
C SER A 421 -19.70 -31.69 11.38
N THR A 422 -18.78 -31.04 10.66
CA THR A 422 -18.26 -29.73 11.04
C THR A 422 -19.26 -28.62 10.73
N ILE A 423 -20.02 -28.70 9.63
CA ILE A 423 -21.07 -27.72 9.30
C ILE A 423 -22.16 -27.69 10.38
N ASP A 424 -22.45 -28.85 10.96
CA ASP A 424 -23.50 -29.02 11.98
C ASP A 424 -23.05 -28.58 13.40
N SER A 425 -21.77 -28.20 13.58
CA SER A 425 -21.15 -27.81 14.87
C SER A 425 -20.91 -26.30 15.01
#